data_AF-A0A2V9JJY8-F1
#
_entry.id   AF-A0A2V9JJY8-F1
#
_cell.length_a   1.000
_cell.length_b   1.000
_cell.length_c   1.000
_cell.angle_alpha   90.00
_cell.angle_beta   90.00
_cell.angle_gamma   90.00
#
_symmetry.space_group_name_H-M   'P 1'
#
loop_
_entity.id
_entity.type
_entity.pdbx_description
1 polymer ?
#
loop_
_entity_poly.entity_id
_entity_poly.type
_entity_poly.pdbx_seq_one_letter_code
_entity_poly.pdbx_strand_id
1 'polypeptide(L)' 'MLAEGTITAADLVGPLTGNPLSELITAMEDGNAYVNAHTNDGVAPTNTGPGDFPGGEIRGQIK' A
#
# COMPACT_ATOMS: atom_id res chain seq x y z
N MET A 1 15.77 7.60 3.49
CA MET A 1 14.84 6.73 2.76
C MET A 1 14.51 5.56 3.67
N LEU A 2 13.23 5.28 3.93
CA LEU A 2 12.80 4.24 4.89
C LEU A 2 12.42 2.91 4.20
N ALA A 3 11.98 2.96 2.94
CA ALA A 3 11.74 1.82 2.06
C ALA A 3 11.63 2.30 0.59
N GLU A 4 11.79 1.39 -0.37
CA GLU A 4 11.54 1.61 -1.81
C GLU A 4 10.89 0.35 -2.41
N GLY A 5 10.05 0.52 -3.42
CA GLY A 5 9.41 -0.56 -4.14
C GLY A 5 8.81 -0.09 -5.46
N THR A 6 8.50 -1.05 -6.34
CA THR A 6 7.87 -0.78 -7.63
C THR A 6 6.45 -1.32 -7.60
N ILE A 7 5.49 -0.49 -7.99
CA ILE A 7 4.11 -0.89 -8.27
C ILE A 7 3.76 -0.53 -9.70
N THR A 8 2.85 -1.30 -10.28
CA THR A 8 2.36 -1.15 -11.64
C THR A 8 0.83 -1.17 -11.66
N ALA A 9 0.23 -0.91 -12.82
CA ALA A 9 -1.21 -1.06 -12.99
C ALA A 9 -1.72 -2.49 -12.71
N ALA A 10 -0.86 -3.51 -12.86
CA ALA A 10 -1.22 -4.90 -12.58
C ALA A 10 -1.38 -5.20 -11.08
N ASP A 11 -0.83 -4.35 -10.22
CA ASP A 11 -0.90 -4.49 -8.76
C ASP A 11 -2.17 -3.84 -8.17
N LEU A 12 -2.96 -3.14 -9.00
CA LEU A 12 -4.21 -2.51 -8.57
C LEU A 12 -5.29 -3.57 -8.35
N VAL A 13 -5.95 -3.47 -7.20
CA VAL A 13 -7.05 -4.35 -6.79
C VAL A 13 -8.30 -3.55 -6.43
N GLY A 14 -9.44 -4.24 -6.30
CA GLY A 14 -10.71 -3.61 -5.95
C GLY A 14 -11.24 -2.69 -7.06
N PRO A 15 -11.83 -1.52 -6.74
CA PRO A 15 -12.43 -0.62 -7.74
C PRO A 15 -11.47 -0.09 -8.81
N LEU A 16 -10.15 -0.14 -8.57
CA LEU A 16 -9.13 0.28 -9.54
C LEU A 16 -8.57 -0.87 -10.40
N THR A 17 -9.10 -2.09 -10.25
CA THR A 17 -8.64 -3.25 -11.04
C THR A 17 -8.83 -2.98 -12.54
N GLY A 18 -7.75 -3.10 -13.32
CA GLY A 18 -7.77 -2.89 -14.77
C GLY A 18 -7.69 -1.42 -15.21
N ASN A 19 -7.65 -0.47 -14.28
CA ASN A 19 -7.39 0.94 -14.57
C ASN A 19 -5.88 1.22 -14.70
N PRO A 20 -5.48 2.33 -15.34
CA PRO A 20 -4.09 2.77 -15.33
C PRO A 20 -3.67 3.26 -13.94
N LEU A 21 -2.37 3.16 -13.63
CA LEU A 21 -1.79 3.65 -12.37
C LEU A 21 -2.05 5.16 -12.15
N SER A 22 -2.25 5.92 -13.23
CA SER A 22 -2.59 7.35 -13.16
C SER A 22 -3.87 7.64 -12.38
N GLU A 23 -4.87 6.76 -12.39
CA GLU A 23 -6.09 6.98 -11.60
C GLU A 23 -5.80 6.96 -10.09
N LEU A 24 -4.91 6.08 -9.63
CA LEU A 24 -4.45 6.07 -8.24
C LEU A 24 -3.65 7.33 -7.92
N ILE A 25 -2.77 7.76 -8.82
CA ILE A 25 -1.96 8.98 -8.65
C ILE A 25 -2.87 10.20 -8.49
N THR A 26 -3.85 10.38 -9.38
CA THR A 26 -4.84 11.47 -9.29
C THR A 26 -5.58 11.45 -7.95
N ALA A 27 -6.03 10.27 -7.48
CA ALA A 27 -6.70 10.16 -6.19
C ALA A 27 -5.80 10.53 -5.00
N MET A 28 -4.49 10.26 -5.09
CA MET A 28 -3.52 10.69 -4.07
C MET A 28 -3.29 12.20 -4.11
N GLU A 29 -3.14 12.80 -5.30
CA GLU A 29 -2.93 14.23 -5.51
C GLU A 29 -4.15 15.07 -5.08
N ASP A 30 -5.36 14.57 -5.32
CA ASP A 30 -6.61 15.22 -4.90
C ASP A 30 -6.90 15.05 -3.39
N GLY A 31 -6.02 14.36 -2.66
CA GLY A 31 -6.19 14.09 -1.23
C GLY A 31 -7.35 13.14 -0.92
N ASN A 32 -7.74 12.29 -1.87
CA ASN A 32 -8.79 11.28 -1.75
C ASN A 32 -8.24 9.90 -1.33
N ALA A 33 -6.93 9.81 -1.03
CA ALA A 33 -6.29 8.56 -0.62
C ALA A 33 -5.99 8.52 0.88
N TYR A 34 -6.44 7.46 1.53
CA TYR A 34 -5.97 7.03 2.85
C TYR A 34 -5.04 5.84 2.66
N VAL A 35 -3.80 5.93 3.15
CA VAL A 35 -2.77 4.93 2.89
C VAL A 35 -2.34 4.27 4.19
N ASN A 36 -2.14 2.95 4.14
CA ASN A 36 -1.48 2.17 5.16
C ASN A 36 -0.23 1.55 4.53
N ALA A 37 0.92 1.66 5.19
CA ALA A 37 2.12 0.95 4.85
C ALA A 37 2.49 0.00 5.98
N HIS A 38 2.99 -1.14 5.58
CA HIS A 38 2.90 -2.36 6.33
C HIS A 38 4.25 -3.11 6.13
N THR A 39 5.05 -3.37 7.18
CA THR A 39 6.13 -4.39 7.18
C THR A 39 5.65 -5.84 7.01
N ASN A 40 5.99 -6.47 5.89
CA ASN A 40 5.73 -7.88 5.62
C ASN A 40 7.06 -8.65 5.50
N ASP A 41 7.20 -9.78 6.17
CA ASP A 41 8.40 -10.63 6.18
C ASP A 41 8.37 -11.68 5.05
N GLY A 42 7.24 -11.78 4.34
CA GLY A 42 7.02 -12.69 3.21
C GLY A 42 6.69 -14.12 3.61
N VAL A 43 6.44 -14.40 4.89
CA VAL A 43 6.12 -15.74 5.39
C VAL A 43 4.60 -15.90 5.54
N ALA A 44 4.08 -17.07 5.17
CA ALA A 44 2.66 -17.41 5.35
C ALA A 44 2.48 -18.40 6.53
N PRO A 45 1.35 -18.36 7.26
CA PRO A 45 0.24 -17.40 7.15
C PRO A 45 0.65 -16.02 7.69
N THR A 46 -0.17 -15.00 7.49
CA THR A 46 0.13 -13.67 8.04
C THR A 46 0.02 -13.63 9.57
N ASN A 47 0.63 -12.61 10.18
CA ASN A 47 0.67 -12.34 11.63
C ASN A 47 1.50 -13.33 12.46
N THR A 48 2.62 -13.83 11.92
CA THR A 48 3.49 -14.82 12.57
C THR A 48 4.59 -14.24 13.46
N GLY A 49 4.88 -12.93 13.40
CA GLY A 49 5.91 -12.32 14.23
C GLY A 49 6.29 -10.89 13.85
N PRO A 50 7.36 -10.32 14.43
CA PRO A 50 7.86 -9.01 14.04
C PRO A 50 8.20 -8.96 12.54
N GLY A 51 7.64 -7.98 11.84
CA GLY A 51 7.71 -7.95 10.37
C GLY A 51 6.55 -8.64 9.68
N ASP A 52 5.61 -9.25 10.41
CA ASP A 52 4.38 -9.86 9.93
C ASP A 52 3.25 -9.44 10.90
N PHE A 53 2.74 -8.21 10.70
CA PHE A 53 1.96 -7.31 11.57
C PHE A 53 1.44 -7.81 12.93
N PRO A 54 2.01 -7.33 14.05
CA PRO A 54 1.45 -6.12 14.68
C PRO A 54 2.50 -5.09 15.16
N GLY A 55 2.23 -3.80 14.92
CA GLY A 55 3.07 -2.65 15.32
C GLY A 55 3.90 -2.02 14.19
N GLY A 56 4.11 -2.74 13.08
CA GLY A 56 4.82 -2.28 11.88
C GLY A 56 3.94 -1.56 10.86
N GLU A 57 2.91 -0.84 11.31
CA GLU A 57 1.98 -0.10 10.46
C GLU A 57 2.21 1.41 10.62
N ILE A 58 2.29 2.11 9.50
CA ILE A 58 2.08 3.56 9.45
C ILE A 58 0.88 3.84 8.56
N ARG A 59 0.05 4.81 8.96
CA ARG A 59 -1.15 5.16 8.20
C ARG A 59 -1.52 6.62 8.30
N GLY A 60 -2.20 7.11 7.28
CA GLY A 60 -2.66 8.49 7.25
C GLY A 60 -3.37 8.89 5.97
N GLN A 61 -3.95 10.08 6.02
CA GLN A 61 -4.48 10.76 4.85
C GLN A 61 -3.34 11.40 4.07
N ILE A 62 -3.32 11.20 2.77
CA ILE A 62 -2.47 11.99 1.87
C ILE A 62 -3.20 13.30 1.56
N LYS A 63 -2.53 14.43 1.74
CA LYS A 63 -3.00 15.79 1.47
C LYS A 63 -1.85 16.65 0.97
#